data_AF-A0A857DDI6-F1
#
_entry.id   AF-A0A857DDI6-F1
#
_cell.length_a   1.000
_cell.length_b   1.000
_cell.length_c   1.000
_cell.angle_alpha   90.00
_cell.angle_beta   90.00
_cell.angle_gamma   90.00
#
_symmetry.space_group_name_H-M   'P 1'
#
loop_
_entity.id
_entity.type
_entity.pdbx_description
1 polymer ?
#
loop_
_entity_poly.entity_id
_entity_poly.type
_entity_poly.pdbx_seq_one_letter_code
_entity_poly.pdbx_strand_id
1 'polypeptide(L)'
;MKKHLLIIILIFATFGIFFASVYVLKQKPDPIVESKVYLYKVSGAALHTNQVKSTKKLSYKELFFLVQIFPYADISNFPLNNYAPENNEIFIPYKKNKIHISKLKTIKQLTNLNIDKNIAQKIIQLIKSKKHNITWKNILSIPNMDDITYQKLSNILIID
;
A
#
# COMPACT_ATOMS: atom_id res chain seq x y z
N MET A 1 -75.29 13.14 -33.85
CA MET A 1 -73.93 12.97 -34.43
C MET A 1 -72.80 13.41 -33.49
N LYS A 2 -72.72 14.68 -33.05
CA LYS A 2 -71.59 15.19 -32.24
C LYS A 2 -71.32 14.44 -30.91
N LYS A 3 -72.36 13.93 -30.23
CA LYS A 3 -72.23 13.14 -28.99
C LYS A 3 -71.52 11.79 -29.20
N HIS A 4 -71.78 11.10 -30.33
CA HIS A 4 -71.12 9.83 -30.64
C HIS A 4 -69.65 10.00 -31.04
N LEU A 5 -69.31 11.13 -31.70
CA LEU A 5 -67.93 11.49 -32.03
C LEU A 5 -67.07 11.67 -30.76
N LEU A 6 -67.61 12.33 -29.73
CA LEU A 6 -66.92 12.54 -28.45
C LEU A 6 -66.65 11.21 -27.72
N ILE A 7 -67.59 10.26 -27.77
CA ILE A 7 -67.41 8.94 -27.15
C ILE A 7 -66.31 8.14 -27.85
N ILE A 8 -66.23 8.20 -29.18
CA ILE A 8 -65.20 7.50 -29.96
C ILE A 8 -63.80 8.06 -29.62
N ILE A 9 -63.66 9.39 -29.53
CA ILE A 9 -62.38 10.03 -29.16
C ILE A 9 -61.94 9.60 -27.76
N LEU A 10 -62.88 9.49 -26.82
CA LEU A 10 -62.58 9.08 -25.45
C LEU A 10 -62.07 7.63 -25.37
N ILE A 11 -62.63 6.73 -26.19
CA ILE A 11 -62.20 5.33 -26.29
C ILE A 11 -60.78 5.23 -26.89
N PHE A 12 -60.46 6.03 -27.91
CA PHE A 12 -59.11 6.05 -28.48
C PHE A 12 -58.07 6.61 -27.50
N ALA A 13 -58.44 7.62 -26.70
CA ALA A 13 -57.55 8.19 -25.69
C ALA A 13 -57.20 7.17 -24.59
N THR A 14 -58.19 6.40 -24.10
CA THR A 14 -57.95 5.37 -23.07
C THR A 14 -57.13 4.20 -23.62
N PHE A 15 -57.33 3.82 -24.88
CA PHE A 15 -56.51 2.82 -25.56
C PHE A 15 -55.05 3.28 -25.72
N GLY A 16 -54.82 4.55 -26.08
CA GLY A 16 -53.47 5.11 -26.19
C GLY A 16 -52.70 5.07 -24.87
N ILE A 17 -53.36 5.43 -23.76
CA ILE A 17 -52.77 5.38 -22.42
C ILE A 17 -52.44 3.94 -22.00
N PHE A 18 -53.33 2.99 -22.31
CA PHE A 18 -53.10 1.57 -22.02
C PHE A 18 -51.90 0.99 -22.79
N PHE A 19 -51.77 1.31 -24.08
CA PHE A 19 -50.61 0.87 -24.87
C PHE A 19 -49.30 1.51 -24.40
N ALA A 20 -49.32 2.79 -24.04
CA ALA A 20 -48.17 3.48 -23.49
C ALA A 20 -47.70 2.88 -22.16
N SER A 21 -48.62 2.54 -21.24
CA SER A 21 -48.26 1.93 -19.97
C SER A 21 -47.70 0.52 -20.13
N VAL A 22 -48.27 -0.28 -21.03
CA VAL A 22 -47.73 -1.62 -21.38
C VAL A 22 -46.34 -1.51 -22.01
N TYR A 23 -46.08 -0.50 -22.83
CA TYR A 23 -44.77 -0.27 -23.43
C TYR A 23 -43.71 0.11 -22.38
N VAL A 24 -44.05 1.01 -21.45
CA VAL A 24 -43.17 1.40 -20.34
C VAL A 24 -42.90 0.22 -19.41
N LEU A 25 -43.91 -0.60 -19.09
CA LEU A 25 -43.76 -1.78 -18.23
C LEU A 25 -42.97 -2.92 -18.89
N LYS A 26 -42.88 -2.95 -20.23
CA LYS A 26 -42.07 -3.93 -20.99
C LYS A 26 -40.61 -3.52 -21.15
N GLN A 27 -40.24 -2.29 -20.78
CA GLN A 27 -38.83 -1.94 -20.68
C GLN A 27 -38.23 -2.73 -19.52
N LYS A 28 -37.42 -3.73 -19.84
CA LYS A 28 -36.60 -4.39 -18.82
C LYS A 28 -35.72 -3.31 -18.20
N PRO A 29 -35.63 -3.20 -16.87
CA PRO A 29 -34.62 -2.34 -16.27
C PRO A 29 -33.26 -2.75 -16.84
N ASP A 30 -32.44 -1.77 -17.19
CA ASP A 30 -31.06 -2.05 -17.59
C ASP A 30 -30.45 -3.00 -16.55
N PRO A 31 -29.71 -4.04 -16.98
CA PRO A 31 -29.06 -4.93 -16.03
C PRO A 31 -28.21 -4.06 -15.10
N ILE A 32 -28.48 -4.15 -13.80
CA ILE A 32 -27.64 -3.54 -12.78
C ILE A 32 -26.26 -4.15 -12.98
N VAL A 33 -25.37 -3.41 -13.62
CA VAL A 33 -23.99 -3.85 -13.81
C VAL A 33 -23.37 -3.84 -12.42
N GLU A 34 -23.29 -5.01 -11.78
CA GLU A 34 -22.52 -5.17 -10.55
C GLU A 34 -21.08 -4.76 -10.86
N SER A 35 -20.70 -3.56 -10.41
CA SER A 35 -19.35 -3.07 -10.60
C SER A 35 -18.41 -3.96 -9.81
N LYS A 36 -17.58 -4.74 -10.52
CA LYS A 36 -16.62 -5.64 -9.88
C LYS A 36 -15.66 -4.84 -9.00
N VAL A 37 -15.65 -5.15 -7.71
CA VAL A 37 -14.73 -4.53 -6.74
C VAL A 37 -13.49 -5.39 -6.59
N TYR A 38 -12.34 -4.78 -6.85
CA TYR A 38 -11.01 -5.34 -6.68
C TYR A 38 -10.48 -4.99 -5.29
N LEU A 39 -9.95 -6.00 -4.59
CA LEU A 39 -9.41 -5.88 -3.23
C LEU A 39 -7.92 -6.20 -3.20
N TYR A 40 -7.13 -5.28 -2.65
CA TYR A 40 -5.68 -5.43 -2.49
C TYR A 40 -5.33 -5.32 -1.02
N LYS A 41 -4.55 -6.28 -0.51
CA LYS A 41 -4.01 -6.23 0.86
C LYS A 41 -2.57 -5.74 0.77
N VAL A 42 -2.27 -4.59 1.37
CA VAL A 42 -0.94 -3.98 1.33
C VAL A 42 -0.40 -3.81 2.74
N SER A 43 0.85 -4.20 2.95
CA SER A 43 1.56 -4.07 4.23
C SER A 43 2.99 -3.60 4.00
N GLY A 44 3.67 -3.18 5.08
CA GLY A 44 5.06 -2.73 5.04
C GLY A 44 5.23 -1.23 4.86
N ALA A 45 6.12 -0.82 3.96
CA ALA A 45 6.64 0.54 3.82
C ALA A 45 5.69 1.54 3.11
N ALA A 46 4.48 1.70 3.64
CA ALA A 46 3.48 2.63 3.12
C ALA A 46 2.69 3.30 4.25
N LEU A 47 2.10 4.47 3.95
CA LEU A 47 1.27 5.20 4.92
C LEU A 47 -0.06 4.49 5.17
N HIS A 48 -0.74 4.07 4.09
CA HIS A 48 -2.04 3.40 4.16
C HIS A 48 -1.86 1.90 3.95
N THR A 49 -1.54 1.21 5.04
CA THR A 49 -1.52 -0.26 5.08
C THR A 49 -2.94 -0.79 5.36
N ASN A 50 -3.19 -2.07 5.05
CA ASN A 50 -4.48 -2.80 5.08
C ASN A 50 -5.12 -2.98 3.70
N GLN A 51 -6.42 -2.73 3.57
CA GLN A 51 -7.20 -3.07 2.37
C GLN A 51 -7.47 -1.83 1.50
N VAL A 52 -7.05 -1.91 0.24
CA VAL A 52 -7.42 -0.95 -0.81
C VAL A 52 -8.51 -1.55 -1.67
N LYS A 53 -9.61 -0.80 -1.87
CA LYS A 53 -10.70 -1.17 -2.77
C LYS A 53 -10.62 -0.35 -4.05
N SER A 54 -10.89 -0.97 -5.19
CA SER A 54 -10.98 -0.27 -6.47
C SER A 54 -12.06 -0.87 -7.36
N THR A 55 -12.69 -0.05 -8.18
CA THR A 55 -13.63 -0.50 -9.23
C THR A 55 -12.92 -0.90 -10.52
N LYS A 56 -11.59 -0.69 -10.60
CA LYS A 56 -10.74 -1.11 -11.71
C LYS A 56 -9.56 -1.94 -11.21
N LYS A 57 -8.97 -2.75 -12.11
CA LYS A 57 -7.68 -3.37 -11.84
C LYS A 57 -6.61 -2.30 -11.71
N LEU A 58 -5.74 -2.45 -10.71
CA LEU A 58 -4.65 -1.53 -10.43
C LEU A 58 -3.32 -2.19 -10.80
N SER A 59 -2.48 -1.43 -11.49
CA SER A 59 -1.06 -1.73 -11.57
C SER A 59 -0.37 -1.55 -10.23
N TYR A 60 0.81 -2.15 -10.05
CA TYR A 60 1.65 -1.88 -8.88
C TYR A 60 1.92 -0.38 -8.70
N LYS A 61 2.19 0.35 -9.80
CA LYS A 61 2.40 1.80 -9.76
C LYS A 61 1.19 2.56 -9.22
N GLU A 62 0.00 2.27 -9.72
CA GLU A 62 -1.25 2.92 -9.26
C GLU A 62 -1.55 2.55 -7.80
N LEU A 63 -1.38 1.29 -7.43
CA LEU A 63 -1.59 0.83 -6.07
C LEU A 63 -0.62 1.54 -5.10
N PHE A 64 0.67 1.60 -5.44
CA PHE A 64 1.71 2.27 -4.64
C PHE A 64 1.47 3.78 -4.49
N PHE A 65 0.89 4.40 -5.51
CA PHE A 65 0.46 5.78 -5.45
C PHE A 65 -0.69 5.96 -4.44
N LEU A 66 -1.70 5.09 -4.48
CA LEU A 66 -2.86 5.16 -3.57
C LEU A 66 -2.47 4.91 -2.11
N VAL A 67 -1.62 3.93 -1.84
CA VAL A 67 -1.18 3.60 -0.46
C VAL A 67 -0.13 4.57 0.09
N GLN A 68 0.40 5.46 -0.76
CA GLN A 68 1.46 6.41 -0.43
C GLN A 68 2.69 5.73 0.18
N ILE A 69 3.46 5.05 -0.67
CA ILE A 69 4.73 4.42 -0.24
C ILE A 69 5.71 5.44 0.36
N PHE A 70 6.47 5.01 1.36
CA PHE A 70 7.48 5.88 1.96
C PHE A 70 8.67 6.11 1.02
N PRO A 71 9.41 7.23 1.15
CA PRO A 71 10.62 7.48 0.35
C PRO A 71 11.71 6.40 0.51
N TYR A 72 11.67 5.70 1.65
CA TYR A 72 12.55 4.61 2.01
C TYR A 72 11.91 3.22 1.77
N ALA A 73 10.83 3.13 0.98
CA ALA A 73 10.30 1.86 0.48
C ALA A 73 11.14 1.33 -0.69
N ASP A 74 11.40 0.03 -0.70
CA ASP A 74 12.10 -0.65 -1.78
C ASP A 74 11.09 -1.25 -2.75
N ILE A 75 10.95 -0.60 -3.90
CA ILE A 75 10.07 -1.03 -4.98
C ILE A 75 10.83 -1.64 -6.16
N SER A 76 12.15 -1.86 -6.03
CA SER A 76 13.01 -2.30 -7.14
C SER A 76 12.62 -3.66 -7.74
N ASN A 77 12.11 -4.56 -6.89
CA ASN A 77 11.71 -5.91 -7.30
C ASN A 77 10.25 -6.00 -7.80
N PHE A 78 9.52 -4.88 -7.86
CA PHE A 78 8.12 -4.91 -8.31
C PHE A 78 7.99 -4.58 -9.79
N PRO A 79 7.22 -5.36 -10.55
CA PRO A 79 6.92 -5.04 -11.94
C PRO A 79 5.87 -3.92 -12.00
N LEU A 80 6.32 -2.65 -11.91
CA LEU A 80 5.45 -1.47 -11.71
C LEU A 80 4.31 -1.32 -12.72
N ASN A 81 4.51 -1.80 -13.95
CA ASN A 81 3.53 -1.72 -15.03
C ASN A 81 2.56 -2.92 -15.08
N ASN A 82 2.80 -3.97 -14.29
CA ASN A 82 1.93 -5.14 -14.23
C ASN A 82 0.81 -4.93 -13.22
N TYR A 83 -0.31 -5.64 -13.41
CA TYR A 83 -1.40 -5.66 -12.45
C TYR A 83 -0.98 -6.29 -11.13
N ALA A 84 -1.33 -5.63 -10.03
CA ALA A 84 -1.11 -6.15 -8.69
C ALA A 84 -2.05 -7.35 -8.44
N PRO A 85 -1.57 -8.38 -7.71
CA PRO A 85 -2.40 -9.55 -7.40
C PRO A 85 -3.54 -9.17 -6.46
N GLU A 86 -4.74 -9.61 -6.80
CA GLU A 86 -5.95 -9.42 -6.00
C GLU A 86 -5.97 -10.42 -4.83
N ASN A 87 -6.56 -10.04 -3.70
CA ASN A 87 -6.77 -10.86 -2.49
C ASN A 87 -5.52 -11.43 -1.78
N ASN A 88 -4.35 -11.30 -2.39
CA ASN A 88 -3.05 -11.64 -1.83
C ASN A 88 -2.42 -10.45 -1.11
N GLU A 89 -1.58 -10.75 -0.11
CA GLU A 89 -0.81 -9.74 0.57
C GLU A 89 0.38 -9.28 -0.29
N ILE A 90 0.49 -7.97 -0.45
CA ILE A 90 1.59 -7.30 -1.12
C ILE A 90 2.42 -6.61 -0.03
N PHE A 91 3.49 -7.27 0.39
CA PHE A 91 4.42 -6.71 1.37
C PHE A 91 5.43 -5.81 0.67
N ILE A 92 5.40 -4.51 0.98
CA ILE A 92 6.36 -3.53 0.46
C ILE A 92 7.54 -3.45 1.43
N PRO A 93 8.73 -3.96 1.07
CA PRO A 93 9.89 -3.91 1.94
C PRO A 93 10.40 -2.47 2.10
N TYR A 94 11.06 -2.21 3.22
CA TYR A 94 11.89 -1.02 3.36
C TYR A 94 13.19 -1.22 2.59
N LYS A 95 13.72 -0.15 1.98
CA LYS A 95 15.09 -0.12 1.43
C LYS A 95 16.04 -0.62 2.50
N LYS A 96 16.91 -1.55 2.11
CA LYS A 96 18.13 -1.88 2.85
C LYS A 96 19.08 -0.68 2.76
N ASN A 97 18.67 0.45 3.33
CA ASN A 97 19.51 1.62 3.45
C ASN A 97 20.55 1.28 4.51
N LYS A 98 21.69 0.78 4.06
CA LYS A 98 22.83 0.63 4.94
C LYS A 98 23.31 2.02 5.34
N ILE A 99 23.44 2.24 6.64
CA ILE A 99 23.88 3.51 7.22
C ILE A 99 25.39 3.39 7.44
N HIS A 100 26.17 4.33 6.90
CA HIS A 100 27.58 4.43 7.25
C HIS A 100 27.73 4.64 8.75
N ILE A 101 28.56 3.83 9.39
CA ILE A 101 28.75 3.85 10.84
C ILE A 101 29.23 5.22 11.34
N SER A 102 30.04 5.94 10.54
CA SER A 102 30.44 7.33 10.81
C SER A 102 29.29 8.33 10.85
N LYS A 103 28.15 8.04 10.21
CA LYS A 103 26.96 8.92 10.22
C LYS A 103 26.11 8.78 11.49
N LEU A 104 26.37 7.76 12.31
CA LEU A 104 25.68 7.56 13.58
C LEU A 104 26.27 8.49 14.64
N LYS A 105 25.49 9.50 15.06
CA LYS A 105 25.91 10.51 16.05
C LYS A 105 25.21 10.35 17.40
N THR A 106 24.05 9.71 17.41
CA THR A 106 23.19 9.63 18.60
C THR A 106 22.71 8.22 18.86
N ILE A 107 22.53 7.89 20.15
CA ILE A 107 21.99 6.60 20.60
C ILE A 107 20.59 6.36 20.00
N LYS A 108 19.80 7.43 19.88
CA LYS A 108 18.42 7.38 19.35
C LYS A 108 18.34 6.78 17.95
N GLN A 109 19.34 7.02 17.11
CA GLN A 109 19.37 6.49 15.74
C GLN A 109 19.45 4.95 15.73
N LEU A 110 20.20 4.36 16.66
CA LEU A 110 20.34 2.90 16.78
C LEU A 110 19.14 2.29 17.50
N THR A 111 18.60 2.94 18.53
CA THR A 111 17.41 2.43 19.24
C THR A 111 16.16 2.43 18.35
N ASN A 112 16.03 3.40 17.43
CA ASN A 112 14.97 3.41 16.42
C ASN A 112 15.06 2.24 15.43
N LEU A 113 16.21 1.58 15.36
CA LEU A 113 16.45 0.37 14.56
C LEU A 113 16.33 -0.91 15.41
N ASN A 114 15.66 -0.82 16.57
CA ASN A 114 15.49 -1.91 17.53
C ASN A 114 16.82 -2.52 18.04
N ILE A 115 17.87 -1.69 18.15
CA ILE A 115 19.10 -2.05 18.85
C ILE A 115 18.94 -1.66 20.32
N ASP A 116 19.31 -2.58 21.22
CA ASP A 116 19.26 -2.32 22.66
C ASP A 116 20.03 -1.05 23.05
N LYS A 117 19.50 -0.31 24.03
CA LYS A 117 20.05 0.99 24.44
C LYS A 117 21.49 0.87 24.95
N ASN A 118 21.83 -0.20 25.66
CA ASN A 118 23.18 -0.41 26.19
C ASN A 118 24.17 -0.69 25.06
N ILE A 119 23.77 -1.51 24.08
CA ILE A 119 24.60 -1.78 22.90
C ILE A 119 24.76 -0.52 22.05
N ALA A 120 23.68 0.22 21.83
CA ALA A 120 23.70 1.49 21.11
C ALA A 120 24.65 2.51 21.75
N GLN A 121 24.66 2.61 23.08
CA GLN A 121 25.62 3.46 23.82
C GLN A 121 27.07 3.06 23.54
N LYS A 122 27.38 1.77 23.62
CA LYS A 122 28.74 1.24 23.37
C LYS A 122 29.19 1.48 21.92
N ILE A 123 28.29 1.33 20.94
CA ILE A 123 28.58 1.61 19.54
C ILE A 123 28.90 3.09 19.33
N ILE A 124 28.09 4.00 19.88
CA ILE A 124 28.35 5.45 19.79
C ILE A 124 29.67 5.83 20.47
N GLN A 125 30.01 5.19 21.59
CA GLN A 125 31.32 5.37 22.23
C GLN A 125 32.47 4.87 21.36
N LEU A 126 32.32 3.69 20.72
CA LEU A 126 33.31 3.15 19.79
C LEU A 126 33.53 4.07 18.58
N ILE A 127 32.46 4.65 18.05
CA ILE A 127 32.54 5.61 16.94
C ILE A 127 33.30 6.86 17.36
N LYS A 128 33.01 7.40 18.54
CA LYS A 128 33.70 8.58 19.07
C LYS A 128 35.18 8.32 19.33
N SER A 129 35.56 7.12 19.78
CA SER A 129 36.95 6.80 20.10
C SER A 129 37.81 6.52 18.87
N LYS A 130 37.25 5.87 17.83
CA LYS A 130 38.01 5.44 16.65
C LYS A 130 37.83 6.30 15.40
N LYS A 131 36.82 7.16 15.36
CA LYS A 131 36.42 8.07 14.25
C LYS A 131 36.26 7.40 12.88
N HIS A 132 37.35 6.94 12.25
CA HIS A 132 37.40 6.47 10.87
C HIS A 132 37.95 5.05 10.68
N ASN A 133 38.44 4.39 11.74
CA ASN A 133 39.00 3.02 11.64
C ASN A 133 38.19 2.02 12.47
N ILE A 134 36.89 1.95 12.22
CA ILE A 134 36.02 0.97 12.87
C ILE A 134 36.03 -0.28 11.99
N THR A 135 36.09 -1.46 12.58
CA THR A 135 36.00 -2.73 11.84
C THR A 135 34.91 -3.60 12.46
N TRP A 136 34.41 -4.58 11.71
CA TRP A 136 33.42 -5.53 12.25
C TRP A 136 33.98 -6.28 13.46
N LYS A 137 35.29 -6.53 13.47
CA LYS A 137 36.01 -7.08 14.63
C LYS A 137 35.87 -6.20 15.88
N ASN A 138 35.85 -4.88 15.72
CA ASN A 138 35.65 -3.97 16.86
C ASN A 138 34.21 -3.99 17.37
N ILE A 139 33.24 -4.16 16.48
CA ILE A 139 31.82 -4.27 16.86
C ILE A 139 31.59 -5.60 17.61
N LEU A 140 32.15 -6.70 17.12
CA LEU A 140 32.10 -8.01 17.80
C LEU A 140 32.77 -8.00 19.17
N SER A 141 33.79 -7.16 19.37
CA SER A 141 34.45 -7.02 20.67
C SER A 141 33.64 -6.26 21.73
N ILE A 142 32.46 -5.73 21.40
CA ILE A 142 31.60 -5.04 22.35
C ILE A 142 31.03 -6.08 23.35
N PRO A 143 31.18 -5.89 24.68
CA PRO A 143 30.64 -6.83 25.65
C PRO A 143 29.12 -6.94 25.54
N ASN A 144 28.60 -8.16 25.65
CA ASN A 144 27.19 -8.52 25.50
C ASN A 144 26.63 -8.31 24.08
N MET A 145 27.49 -8.24 23.06
CA MET A 145 27.06 -8.34 21.67
C MET A 145 26.67 -9.80 21.38
N ASP A 146 25.38 -10.05 21.13
CA ASP A 146 24.90 -11.35 20.69
C ASP A 146 24.91 -11.45 19.16
N ASP A 147 24.87 -12.69 18.65
CA ASP A 147 24.91 -12.96 17.21
C ASP A 147 23.71 -12.35 16.48
N ILE A 148 22.54 -12.29 17.14
CA ILE A 148 21.32 -11.72 16.59
C ILE A 148 21.47 -10.20 16.39
N THR A 149 21.98 -9.48 17.39
CA THR A 149 22.21 -8.02 17.27
C THR A 149 23.34 -7.74 16.28
N TYR A 150 24.39 -8.56 16.27
CA TYR A 150 25.46 -8.46 15.27
C TYR A 150 24.91 -8.60 13.84
N GLN A 151 24.08 -9.61 13.57
CA GLN A 151 23.45 -9.80 12.25
C GLN A 151 22.53 -8.65 11.88
N LYS A 152 21.76 -8.11 12.84
CA LYS A 152 20.95 -6.91 12.60
C LYS A 152 21.83 -5.73 12.20
N LEU A 153 22.91 -5.48 12.94
CA LEU A 153 23.86 -4.40 12.65
C LEU A 153 24.54 -4.60 11.30
N SER A 154 24.99 -5.80 10.94
CA SER A 154 25.62 -6.09 9.64
C SER A 154 24.70 -5.90 8.46
N ASN A 155 23.40 -6.10 8.67
CA ASN A 155 22.39 -5.89 7.63
C ASN A 155 22.04 -4.41 7.43
N ILE A 156 22.21 -3.58 8.47
CA ILE A 156 21.82 -2.15 8.45
C ILE A 156 22.98 -1.17 8.41
N LEU A 157 24.23 -1.58 8.68
CA LEU A 157 25.39 -0.69 8.71
C LEU A 157 26.41 -0.99 7.60
N ILE A 158 27.04 0.07 7.10
CA ILE A 158 28.30 0.02 6.34
C ILE A 158 29.41 0.48 7.28
N ILE A 159 30.50 -0.27 7.31
CA ILE A 159 31.73 0.15 7.97
C ILE A 159 32.58 0.93 6.96
N ASP A 160 33.24 1.99 7.44
CA ASP A 160 34.18 2.80 6.67
C ASP A 160 35.59 2.21 6.67
#